data_AF-A0A7K1EMQ1-F1
#
_entry.id   AF-A0A7K1EMQ1-F1
#
_cell.length_a   1.000
_cell.length_b   1.000
_cell.length_c   1.000
_cell.angle_alpha   90.00
_cell.angle_beta   90.00
_cell.angle_gamma   90.00
#
_symmetry.space_group_name_H-M   'P 1'
#
loop_
_entity.id
_entity.type
_entity.pdbx_description
1 polymer ?
#
loop_
_entity_poly.entity_id
_entity_poly.type
_entity_poly.pdbx_seq_one_letter_code
_entity_poly.pdbx_strand_id
1 'polypeptide(L)'
;MRITASDVSRAVSGTLIGQDAIAQGCAFDSRTLQPHEAFVAIVGERDGHDFLSDARERGARFALVQRGRSIDQLTCIEVEDTVVALAAMGQMCRAQL
;
A
#
# COMPACT_ATOMS: atom_id res chain seq x y z
N MET A 1 -12.56 -3.23 -7.28
CA MET A 1 -12.63 -2.85 -5.85
C MET A 1 -12.10 -1.43 -5.73
N ARG A 2 -12.70 -0.54 -4.92
CA ARG A 2 -12.22 0.84 -4.76
C ARG A 2 -11.90 1.09 -3.29
N ILE A 3 -10.65 1.40 -2.98
CA ILE A 3 -10.17 1.64 -1.62
C ILE A 3 -9.49 3.00 -1.52
N THR A 4 -9.63 3.67 -0.37
CA THR A 4 -8.96 4.94 -0.08
C THR A 4 -7.79 4.71 0.88
N ALA A 5 -6.76 5.54 0.78
CA ALA A 5 -5.60 5.44 1.67
C ALA A 5 -6.02 5.73 3.13
N SER A 6 -6.96 6.65 3.34
CA SER A 6 -7.53 6.93 4.66
C SER A 6 -8.29 5.73 5.25
N ASP A 7 -9.14 5.05 4.49
CA ASP A 7 -9.86 3.87 4.98
C ASP A 7 -8.90 2.72 5.27
N VAL A 8 -7.93 2.47 4.38
CA VAL A 8 -6.89 1.47 4.61
C VAL A 8 -6.11 1.80 5.88
N SER A 9 -5.69 3.06 6.07
CA SER A 9 -4.92 3.47 7.26
C SER A 9 -5.67 3.18 8.56
N ARG A 10 -6.99 3.40 8.60
CA ARG A 10 -7.84 3.07 9.77
C ARG A 10 -7.93 1.56 9.97
N ALA A 11 -8.17 0.80 8.89
CA ALA A 11 -8.35 -0.65 8.96
C ALA A 11 -7.08 -1.37 9.43
N VAL A 12 -5.90 -0.87 9.03
CA VAL A 12 -4.60 -1.48 9.39
C VAL A 12 -3.95 -0.86 10.61
N SER A 13 -4.62 0.10 11.28
CA SER A 13 -4.04 0.89 12.38
C SER A 13 -2.69 1.55 12.00
N GLY A 14 -2.59 2.00 10.75
CA GLY A 14 -1.42 2.64 10.18
C GLY A 14 -1.48 4.16 10.24
N THR A 15 -0.34 4.81 9.97
CA THR A 15 -0.25 6.26 9.84
C THR A 15 -0.21 6.66 8.37
N LEU A 16 -1.17 7.48 7.95
CA LEU A 16 -1.20 8.04 6.59
C LEU A 16 -0.19 9.19 6.46
N ILE A 17 0.74 9.05 5.53
CA ILE A 17 1.74 10.04 5.15
C ILE A 17 1.44 10.53 3.73
N GLY A 18 1.21 11.84 3.59
CA GLY A 18 0.84 12.47 2.31
C GLY A 18 -0.67 12.71 2.17
N GLN A 19 -1.12 12.91 0.93
CA GLN A 19 -2.53 13.19 0.63
C GLN A 19 -3.33 11.91 0.48
N ASP A 20 -4.61 11.95 0.83
CA ASP A 20 -5.49 10.80 0.61
C ASP A 20 -5.58 10.46 -0.89
N ALA A 21 -5.60 9.17 -1.19
CA ALA A 21 -5.52 8.66 -2.56
C ALA A 21 -6.45 7.46 -2.71
N ILE A 22 -6.95 7.28 -3.93
CA ILE A 22 -7.87 6.20 -4.25
C ILE A 22 -7.16 5.20 -5.15
N ALA A 23 -7.23 3.92 -4.78
CA ALA A 23 -6.74 2.80 -5.57
C ALA A 23 -7.89 1.87 -6.01
N GLN A 24 -7.70 1.20 -7.15
CA GLN A 24 -8.66 0.29 -7.77
C GLN A 24 -8.30 -1.20 -7.60
N GLY A 25 -7.29 -1.48 -6.78
CA GLY A 25 -6.71 -2.80 -6.54
C GLY A 25 -5.47 -2.66 -5.68
N CYS A 26 -4.77 -3.76 -5.46
CA CYS A 26 -3.48 -3.76 -4.79
C CYS A 26 -2.57 -4.86 -5.36
N ALA A 27 -1.27 -4.58 -5.42
CA ALA A 27 -0.24 -5.53 -5.80
C ALA A 27 0.92 -5.49 -4.80
N PHE A 28 1.52 -6.65 -4.51
CA PHE A 28 2.72 -6.77 -3.70
C PHE A 28 3.97 -7.10 -4.53
N ASP A 29 3.80 -7.37 -5.83
CA ASP A 29 4.90 -7.48 -6.80
C ASP A 29 4.83 -6.28 -7.75
N SER A 30 5.88 -5.45 -7.75
CA SER A 30 5.95 -4.25 -8.59
C SER A 30 5.93 -4.58 -10.08
N ARG A 31 6.29 -5.81 -10.48
CA ARG A 31 6.25 -6.26 -11.88
C ARG A 31 4.83 -6.50 -12.38
N THR A 32 3.91 -6.86 -11.49
CA THR A 32 2.50 -7.12 -11.83
C THR A 32 1.61 -5.92 -11.54
N LEU A 33 2.10 -4.92 -10.80
CA LEU A 33 1.36 -3.71 -10.45
C LEU A 33 0.82 -3.00 -11.70
N GLN A 34 -0.49 -2.76 -11.68
CA GLN A 34 -1.18 -1.99 -12.70
C GLN A 34 -1.35 -0.52 -12.28
N PRO A 35 -1.47 0.39 -13.25
CA PRO A 35 -1.84 1.77 -12.96
C PRO A 35 -3.12 1.83 -12.13
N HIS A 36 -3.18 2.78 -11.20
CA HIS A 36 -4.29 2.97 -10.27
C HIS A 36 -4.39 1.96 -9.12
N GLU A 37 -3.45 1.04 -8.95
CA GLU A 37 -3.42 0.13 -7.79
C GLU A 37 -2.64 0.71 -6.59
N ALA A 38 -2.83 0.12 -5.42
CA ALA A 38 -1.96 0.31 -4.27
C ALA A 38 -0.79 -0.67 -4.33
N PHE A 39 0.39 -0.25 -3.87
CA PHE A 39 1.52 -1.16 -3.71
C PHE A 39 1.63 -1.62 -2.25
N VAL A 40 2.01 -2.87 -2.01
CA VAL A 40 2.23 -3.40 -0.65
C VAL A 40 3.65 -3.93 -0.54
N ALA A 41 4.49 -3.22 0.22
CA ALA A 41 5.89 -3.55 0.39
C ALA A 41 6.07 -4.69 1.40
N ILE A 42 6.02 -5.94 0.92
CA ILE A 42 6.27 -7.14 1.74
C ILE A 42 7.77 -7.44 1.78
N VAL A 43 8.30 -7.77 2.96
CA VAL A 43 9.65 -8.30 3.11
C VAL A 43 9.61 -9.81 2.84
N GLY A 44 10.10 -10.22 1.67
CA GLY A 44 10.20 -11.63 1.27
C GLY A 44 11.64 -12.02 1.00
N GLU A 45 11.90 -12.71 -0.12
CA GLU A 45 13.29 -12.96 -0.60
C GLU A 45 14.04 -11.65 -0.90
N ARG A 46 13.31 -10.64 -1.38
CA ARG A 46 13.78 -9.27 -1.52
C ARG A 46 12.88 -8.36 -0.68
N ASP A 47 13.45 -7.26 -0.21
CA ASP A 47 12.69 -6.25 0.50
C ASP A 47 11.81 -5.46 -0.48
N GLY A 48 10.49 -5.58 -0.33
CA GLY A 48 9.51 -4.86 -1.16
C GLY A 48 9.69 -3.34 -1.13
N HIS A 49 10.27 -2.79 -0.06
CA HIS A 49 10.51 -1.34 0.07
C HIS A 49 11.52 -0.81 -0.95
N ASP A 50 12.43 -1.65 -1.43
CA ASP A 50 13.40 -1.29 -2.47
C ASP A 50 12.71 -0.94 -3.80
N PHE A 51 11.45 -1.31 -3.98
CA PHE A 51 10.69 -1.13 -5.22
C PHE A 51 9.64 -0.01 -5.14
N LEU A 52 9.66 0.83 -4.10
CA LEU A 52 8.69 1.92 -3.96
C LEU A 52 8.79 2.95 -5.09
N SER A 53 10.02 3.25 -5.55
CA SER A 53 10.25 4.12 -6.71
C SER A 53 9.65 3.54 -7.98
N ASP A 54 9.87 2.24 -8.23
CA ASP A 54 9.33 1.54 -9.40
C ASP A 54 7.79 1.49 -9.36
N ALA A 55 7.21 1.23 -8.17
CA ALA A 55 5.77 1.22 -7.98
C ALA A 55 5.16 2.60 -8.27
N ARG A 56 5.78 3.68 -7.80
CA ARG A 56 5.38 5.06 -8.11
C ARG A 56 5.40 5.31 -9.63
N GLU A 57 6.48 4.95 -10.30
CA GLU A 57 6.64 5.15 -11.76
C GLU A 57 5.63 4.36 -12.58
N ARG A 58 5.20 3.20 -12.08
CA ARG A 58 4.15 2.37 -12.69
C ARG A 58 2.73 2.88 -12.41
N GLY A 59 2.57 3.94 -11.62
CA GLY A 59 1.28 4.57 -11.35
C GLY A 59 0.57 4.05 -10.11
N ALA A 60 1.31 3.52 -9.13
CA ALA A 60 0.76 3.24 -7.81
C ALA A 60 0.15 4.51 -7.19
N ARG A 61 -1.03 4.37 -6.59
CA ARG A 61 -1.77 5.49 -5.99
C ARG A 61 -1.37 5.77 -4.57
N PHE A 62 -1.04 4.72 -3.83
CA PHE A 62 -0.43 4.77 -2.51
C PHE A 62 0.33 3.47 -2.25
N ALA A 63 1.17 3.45 -1.23
CA ALA A 63 1.90 2.26 -0.79
C ALA A 63 1.68 1.96 0.70
N LEU A 64 1.60 0.68 1.03
CA LEU A 64 1.67 0.18 2.40
C LEU A 64 3.12 -0.20 2.70
N VAL A 65 3.70 0.42 3.73
CA VAL A 65 5.13 0.32 4.05
C VAL A 65 5.35 0.16 5.54
N GLN A 66 6.51 -0.36 5.94
CA GLN A 66 6.93 -0.34 7.33
C GLN A 66 7.21 1.10 7.80
N ARG A 67 7.06 1.35 9.10
CA ARG A 67 7.35 2.65 9.73
C ARG A 67 8.74 3.16 9.36
N GLY A 68 8.81 4.44 8.99
CA GLY A 68 10.04 5.10 8.57
C GLY A 68 10.58 4.69 7.21
N ARG A 69 9.82 3.93 6.41
CA ARG A 69 10.18 3.51 5.03
C ARG A 69 9.34 4.20 3.96
N SER A 70 8.62 5.27 4.30
CA SER A 70 7.92 6.09 3.31
C SER A 70 8.91 6.77 2.35
N ILE A 71 8.44 7.07 1.14
CA ILE A 71 9.19 7.83 0.14
C ILE A 71 8.43 9.11 -0.22
N ASP A 72 9.15 10.12 -0.68
CA ASP A 72 8.53 11.33 -1.19
C ASP A 72 7.70 11.07 -2.46
N GLN A 73 6.72 11.93 -2.71
CA GLN A 73 5.90 11.94 -3.93
C GLN A 73 5.04 10.68 -4.16
N LEU A 74 4.92 9.82 -3.16
CA LEU A 74 3.95 8.72 -3.11
C LEU A 74 3.24 8.76 -1.76
N THR A 75 1.92 8.71 -1.74
CA THR A 75 1.17 8.55 -0.49
C THR A 75 1.54 7.22 0.14
N CYS A 76 1.92 7.22 1.42
CA CYS A 76 2.32 6.02 2.14
C CYS A 76 1.43 5.79 3.37
N ILE A 77 1.20 4.53 3.70
CA ILE A 77 0.58 4.12 4.96
C ILE A 77 1.65 3.34 5.71
N GLU A 78 2.13 3.93 6.79
CA GLU A 78 3.16 3.34 7.64
C GLU A 78 2.54 2.42 8.68
N VAL A 79 3.00 1.17 8.72
CA VAL A 79 2.56 0.12 9.66
C VAL A 79 3.75 -0.57 10.32
N GLU A 80 3.50 -1.28 11.41
CA GLU A 80 4.53 -2.11 12.04
C GLU A 80 4.93 -3.30 11.15
N ASP A 81 3.92 -3.97 10.57
CA ASP A 81 4.07 -5.18 9.77
C ASP A 81 3.16 -5.12 8.54
N THR A 82 3.76 -5.16 7.34
CA THR A 82 3.05 -5.04 6.07
C THR A 82 2.28 -6.31 5.67
N VAL A 83 2.66 -7.48 6.19
CA VAL A 83 1.94 -8.75 5.96
C VAL A 83 0.66 -8.77 6.79
N VAL A 84 0.74 -8.40 8.06
CA VAL A 84 -0.44 -8.26 8.93
C VAL A 84 -1.38 -7.20 8.36
N ALA A 85 -0.85 -6.06 7.93
CA ALA A 85 -1.63 -4.99 7.34
C ALA A 85 -2.29 -5.41 6.01
N LEU A 86 -1.63 -6.22 5.17
CA LEU A 86 -2.24 -6.79 3.96
C LEU A 86 -3.44 -7.69 4.29
N ALA A 87 -3.31 -8.54 5.32
CA ALA A 87 -4.41 -9.39 5.75
C ALA A 87 -5.62 -8.56 6.25
N ALA A 88 -5.37 -7.52 7.05
CA ALA A 88 -6.39 -6.59 7.53
C ALA A 88 -7.04 -5.80 6.39
N MET A 89 -6.25 -5.32 5.43
CA MET A 89 -6.76 -4.68 4.21
C MET A 89 -7.67 -5.66 3.44
N GLY A 90 -7.28 -6.92 3.29
CA GLY A 90 -8.11 -7.95 2.66
C GLY A 90 -9.42 -8.21 3.41
N GLN A 91 -9.43 -8.17 4.74
CA GLN A 91 -10.65 -8.27 5.54
C GLN A 91 -11.59 -7.07 5.32
N MET A 92 -11.04 -5.84 5.35
CA MET A 92 -11.80 -4.61 5.06
C MET A 92 -12.45 -4.70 3.67
N CYS A 93 -11.69 -5.11 2.66
CA CYS A 93 -12.17 -5.23 1.29
C CYS A 93 -13.31 -6.23 1.14
N ARG A 94 -13.25 -7.37 1.86
CA ARG A 94 -14.33 -8.37 1.86
C ARG A 94 -15.59 -7.88 2.57
N ALA A 95 -15.46 -7.06 3.61
CA ALA A 95 -16.61 -6.49 4.32
C ALA A 95 -17.36 -5.41 3.52
N GLN A 96 -16.79 -4.95 2.41
CA GLN A 96 -17.38 -3.99 1.48
C GLN A 96 -17.99 -4.64 0.22
N LEU A 97 -17.98 -5.97 0.13
CA LEU A 97 -18.69 -6.76 -0.88
C LEU A 97 -20.13 -7.03 -0.44
#